data_AF-Q9NWS1-F1
#
_entry.id   AF-Q9NWS1-F1
#
_cell.length_a   1.000
_cell.length_b   1.000
_cell.length_c   1.000
_cell.angle_alpha   90.00
_cell.angle_beta   90.00
_cell.angle_gamma   90.00
#
_symmetry.space_group_name_H-M   'P 1'
#
loop_
_entity.id
_entity.type
_entity.pdbx_description
1 polymer ?
#
loop_
_entity_poly.entity_id
_entity_poly.type
_entity_poly.pdbx_seq_one_letter_code
_entity_poly.pdbx_strand_id
1 'polypeptide(L)'
;MAVFNQKSVSDMIKEFRKNWRALCNSERTTLCGADSMLLALQLSMAENNKQHSGEFTVSLSDVLLTWKYLLHEKLNLPVENMDVTDHYEDVRKIYDDFLKNSNMLDLIDVYQKCRALTSNCENYNTVSPSQLLDFLSGKQYAVGDETDLSIPTSPTSKYNRDNEKVQLLARKIIFSYLNLLVNSKNDLAVAYILNIPDRGLGREAFTDLKHAAREKQMSIFLVATSFIRTIELGGKGYAPPPSDPLRTHVKGLSNFINFIDKLDEILGEIPNPSIAGGQILSVIKMQLIKGQNSRDPFCKAIEEVAQDLDLRIKNIINSQEGVVALSTTDISPARPKSHAINHGTAYCGRDTVKALLVLLDEEAANAPTKNKAELLYDEENTIHHHGTSILTLFRSPTQVNNSIKPLRERICVSMQEKKIKMKQTLIRSQFACTYKDDYMISKDNWNNVNLASKPLCVLYMENDLSEGVNPSVGRSTIGTSFGNVHLDRSKNEKVSRKSTSQTGNKSSKRKQVDLDGENILCDNRNEPPQHKNAKIPKKSNDSQNRLYGKLAKVAKSNKCTAKDKLISGQAKLTQFFRL
;
A
#
# COMPACT_ATOMS: atom_id res chain seq x y z
N MET A 1 -0.03 1.42 31.56
CA MET A 1 1.09 1.38 30.59
C MET A 1 0.75 2.06 29.26
N ALA A 2 -0.19 1.57 28.44
CA ALA A 2 -0.39 2.02 27.05
C ALA A 2 -0.29 3.54 26.78
N VAL A 3 -1.02 4.37 27.55
CA VAL A 3 -1.01 5.84 27.42
C VAL A 3 0.38 6.47 27.66
N PHE A 4 1.20 5.89 28.55
CA PHE A 4 2.57 6.34 28.79
C PHE A 4 3.48 6.05 27.60
N ASN A 5 3.40 4.86 27.00
CA ASN A 5 4.16 4.53 25.79
C ASN A 5 3.71 5.41 24.62
N GLN A 6 2.40 5.64 24.46
CA GLN A 6 1.84 6.52 23.43
C GLN A 6 2.38 7.96 23.56
N LYS A 7 2.38 8.54 24.77
CA LYS A 7 2.98 9.86 25.01
C LYS A 7 4.46 9.87 24.65
N SER A 8 5.21 8.84 25.08
CA SER A 8 6.65 8.76 24.85
C SER A 8 6.99 8.64 23.35
N VAL A 9 6.18 7.90 22.57
CA VAL A 9 6.28 7.84 21.09
C VAL A 9 5.94 9.20 20.46
N SER A 10 4.90 9.89 20.93
CA SER A 10 4.58 11.25 20.48
C SER A 10 5.73 12.23 20.76
N ASP A 11 6.37 12.16 21.93
CA ASP A 11 7.50 13.03 22.29
C ASP A 11 8.78 12.68 21.49
N MET A 12 9.01 11.40 21.16
CA MET A 12 10.05 10.96 20.22
C MET A 12 9.84 11.53 18.79
N ILE A 13 8.59 11.55 18.31
CA ILE A 13 8.23 12.09 16.99
C ILE A 13 8.39 13.62 16.98
N LYS A 14 8.04 14.33 18.06
CA LYS A 14 8.32 15.77 18.21
C LYS A 14 9.82 16.06 18.10
N GLU A 15 10.67 15.24 18.73
CA GLU A 15 12.13 15.42 18.65
C GLU A 15 12.67 15.15 17.24
N PHE A 16 12.16 14.12 16.55
CA PHE A 16 12.43 13.90 15.12
C PHE A 16 12.05 15.13 14.27
N ARG A 17 10.89 15.73 14.52
CA ARG A 17 10.42 16.92 13.79
C ARG A 17 11.19 18.20 14.11
N LYS A 18 11.75 18.38 15.30
CA LYS A 18 12.71 19.48 15.56
C LYS A 18 13.96 19.32 14.70
N ASN A 19 14.50 18.11 14.64
CA ASN A 19 15.79 17.82 14.03
C ASN A 19 15.71 17.38 12.55
N TRP A 20 14.55 17.54 11.89
CA TRP A 20 14.27 16.91 10.58
C TRP A 20 15.34 17.16 9.51
N ARG A 21 15.94 18.37 9.50
CA ARG A 21 16.98 18.77 8.53
C ARG A 21 18.27 17.95 8.62
N ALA A 22 18.58 17.38 9.79
CA ALA A 22 19.73 16.50 10.00
C ALA A 22 19.39 15.03 9.73
N LEU A 23 18.09 14.68 9.71
CA LEU A 23 17.62 13.30 9.69
C LEU A 23 17.03 12.85 8.34
N CYS A 24 16.49 13.78 7.55
CA CYS A 24 15.73 13.52 6.33
C CYS A 24 16.00 14.53 5.22
N ASN A 25 16.02 14.05 3.98
CA ASN A 25 16.24 14.85 2.78
C ASN A 25 15.00 15.65 2.33
N SER A 26 13.88 15.60 3.08
CA SER A 26 12.60 16.16 2.70
C SER A 26 11.80 16.65 3.91
N GLU A 27 11.28 17.88 3.84
CA GLU A 27 10.33 18.44 4.81
C GLU A 27 8.96 17.72 4.73
N ARG A 28 8.73 16.94 3.66
CA ARG A 28 7.45 16.26 3.35
C ARG A 28 7.43 14.76 3.66
N THR A 29 8.42 14.22 4.38
CA THR A 29 8.40 12.79 4.78
C THR A 29 7.31 12.54 5.83
N THR A 30 6.38 11.64 5.54
CA THR A 30 5.30 11.20 6.45
C THR A 30 5.72 9.97 7.25
N LEU A 31 5.11 9.76 8.42
CA LEU A 31 5.44 8.64 9.30
C LEU A 31 4.39 7.52 9.19
N CYS A 32 4.84 6.28 9.11
CA CYS A 32 3.97 5.11 9.20
C CYS A 32 3.70 4.77 10.66
N GLY A 33 2.49 5.06 11.15
CA GLY A 33 2.00 4.50 12.41
C GLY A 33 1.94 2.96 12.36
N ALA A 34 1.87 2.32 13.53
CA ALA A 34 2.00 0.86 13.68
C ALA A 34 1.09 0.03 12.74
N ASP A 35 -0.15 0.46 12.52
CA ASP A 35 -1.10 -0.20 11.61
C ASP A 35 -0.67 -0.09 10.14
N SER A 36 -0.12 1.06 9.74
CA SER A 36 0.42 1.27 8.39
C SER A 36 1.71 0.48 8.15
N MET A 37 2.54 0.34 9.19
CA MET A 37 3.72 -0.53 9.14
C MET A 37 3.33 -2.00 8.90
N LEU A 38 2.29 -2.48 9.57
CA LEU A 38 1.80 -3.86 9.43
C LEU A 38 1.16 -4.12 8.06
N LEU A 39 0.40 -3.15 7.52
CA LEU A 39 -0.12 -3.19 6.15
C LEU A 39 1.01 -3.20 5.10
N ALA A 40 2.02 -2.35 5.25
CA ALA A 40 3.18 -2.32 4.37
C ALA A 40 3.96 -3.66 4.39
N LEU A 41 4.05 -4.33 5.55
CA LEU A 41 4.64 -5.67 5.65
C LEU A 41 3.80 -6.71 4.91
N GLN A 42 2.48 -6.73 5.09
CA GLN A 42 1.58 -7.66 4.37
C GLN A 42 1.73 -7.51 2.84
N LEU A 43 1.80 -6.28 2.34
CA LEU A 43 2.03 -5.98 0.92
C LEU A 43 3.41 -6.47 0.44
N SER A 44 4.44 -6.29 1.27
CA SER A 44 5.82 -6.70 0.94
C SER A 44 5.95 -8.22 0.86
N MET A 45 5.35 -8.95 1.82
CA MET A 45 5.25 -10.41 1.79
C MET A 45 4.46 -10.92 0.58
N ALA A 46 3.39 -10.22 0.20
CA ALA A 46 2.57 -10.63 -0.95
C ALA A 46 3.29 -10.43 -2.29
N GLU A 47 4.07 -9.35 -2.46
CA GLU A 47 4.91 -9.14 -3.65
C GLU A 47 6.13 -10.09 -3.65
N ASN A 48 6.66 -10.48 -2.49
CA ASN A 48 7.68 -11.52 -2.37
C ASN A 48 7.14 -12.89 -2.81
N ASN A 49 6.01 -13.34 -2.25
CA ASN A 49 5.39 -14.60 -2.62
C ASN A 49 5.04 -14.63 -4.13
N LYS A 50 4.61 -13.51 -4.70
CA LYS A 50 4.41 -13.37 -6.15
C LYS A 50 5.68 -13.49 -6.99
N GLN A 51 6.86 -13.16 -6.47
CA GLN A 51 8.14 -13.37 -7.15
C GLN A 51 8.58 -14.85 -7.08
N HIS A 52 8.49 -15.47 -5.90
CA HIS A 52 9.08 -16.78 -5.64
C HIS A 52 8.11 -17.95 -5.91
N SER A 53 6.86 -17.86 -5.43
CA SER A 53 5.82 -18.88 -5.67
C SER A 53 4.90 -18.55 -6.84
N GLY A 54 4.89 -17.30 -7.32
CA GLY A 54 3.95 -16.83 -8.33
C GLY A 54 2.52 -16.61 -7.81
N GLU A 55 2.33 -16.55 -6.49
CA GLU A 55 1.03 -16.27 -5.87
C GLU A 55 1.09 -15.04 -4.95
N PHE A 56 0.22 -14.07 -5.20
CA PHE A 56 0.06 -12.89 -4.34
C PHE A 56 -0.93 -13.21 -3.21
N THR A 57 -0.50 -14.10 -2.33
CA THR A 57 -1.25 -14.62 -1.17
C THR A 57 -0.29 -14.80 0.00
N VAL A 58 -0.76 -14.50 1.22
CA VAL A 58 -0.02 -14.64 2.48
C VAL A 58 -1.01 -15.08 3.56
N SER A 59 -0.62 -15.94 4.48
CA SER A 59 -1.47 -16.26 5.63
C SER A 59 -1.30 -15.23 6.74
N LEU A 60 -2.37 -14.96 7.50
CA LEU A 60 -2.33 -14.05 8.64
C LEU A 60 -1.30 -14.51 9.71
N SER A 61 -1.14 -15.82 9.89
CA SER A 61 -0.12 -16.41 10.77
C SER A 61 1.30 -16.01 10.34
N ASP A 62 1.62 -16.12 9.06
CA ASP A 62 2.96 -15.76 8.55
C ASP A 62 3.22 -14.26 8.73
N VAL A 63 2.21 -13.41 8.45
CA VAL A 63 2.33 -11.94 8.64
C VAL A 63 2.59 -11.60 10.10
N LEU A 64 1.90 -12.25 11.05
CA LEU A 64 2.08 -11.97 12.48
C LEU A 64 3.41 -12.51 13.04
N LEU A 65 3.91 -13.64 12.53
CA LEU A 65 5.25 -14.15 12.85
C LEU A 65 6.35 -13.23 12.28
N THR A 66 6.24 -12.88 11.00
CA THR A 66 7.16 -11.96 10.31
C THR A 66 7.16 -10.59 10.97
N TRP A 67 5.99 -10.11 11.44
CA TRP A 67 5.87 -8.88 12.22
C TRP A 67 6.64 -8.96 13.54
N LYS A 68 6.47 -10.03 14.33
CA LYS A 68 7.24 -10.20 15.58
C LYS A 68 8.74 -10.22 15.29
N TYR A 69 9.18 -10.92 14.24
CA TYR A 69 10.58 -10.97 13.83
C TYR A 69 11.12 -9.59 13.42
N LEU A 70 10.46 -8.90 12.49
CA LEU A 70 10.81 -7.56 12.00
C LEU A 70 10.94 -6.54 13.14
N LEU A 71 9.99 -6.57 14.09
CA LEU A 71 10.04 -5.68 15.25
C LEU A 71 11.27 -5.95 16.13
N HIS A 72 11.56 -7.20 16.47
CA HIS A 72 12.75 -7.53 17.26
C HIS A 72 14.04 -7.15 16.52
N GLU A 73 14.12 -7.44 15.22
CA GLU A 73 15.34 -7.25 14.43
C GLU A 73 15.64 -5.75 14.17
N LYS A 74 14.68 -4.95 13.66
CA LYS A 74 14.90 -3.50 13.47
C LYS A 74 15.14 -2.77 14.82
N LEU A 75 14.69 -3.32 15.96
CA LEU A 75 14.99 -2.78 17.30
C LEU A 75 16.31 -3.30 17.91
N ASN A 76 17.02 -4.23 17.25
CA ASN A 76 18.22 -4.90 17.76
C ASN A 76 17.97 -5.61 19.12
N LEU A 77 16.81 -6.25 19.25
CA LEU A 77 16.42 -7.04 20.41
C LEU A 77 16.63 -8.54 20.15
N PRO A 78 16.89 -9.36 21.20
CA PRO A 78 17.10 -10.80 21.03
C PRO A 78 15.86 -11.46 20.42
N VAL A 79 16.09 -12.28 19.39
CA VAL A 79 15.06 -13.08 18.73
C VAL A 79 15.03 -14.46 19.38
N GLU A 80 14.02 -14.72 20.20
CA GLU A 80 13.79 -16.04 20.80
C GLU A 80 13.36 -17.05 19.72
N ASN A 81 14.18 -18.07 19.45
CA ASN A 81 13.86 -19.32 18.72
C ASN A 81 12.58 -19.28 17.85
N MET A 82 12.58 -18.43 16.83
CA MET A 82 11.47 -18.29 15.88
C MET A 82 11.89 -18.86 14.52
N ASP A 83 11.02 -19.68 13.93
CA ASP A 83 11.18 -20.14 12.56
C ASP A 83 11.15 -18.92 11.63
N VAL A 84 12.32 -18.58 11.07
CA VAL A 84 12.46 -17.46 10.13
C VAL A 84 11.68 -17.82 8.86
N THR A 85 10.81 -16.92 8.43
CA THR A 85 10.02 -17.10 7.21
C THR A 85 10.96 -17.30 6.02
N ASP A 86 10.71 -18.35 5.20
CA ASP A 86 11.47 -18.60 3.96
C ASP A 86 11.52 -17.28 3.15
N HIS A 87 12.73 -16.82 2.78
CA HIS A 87 13.00 -15.56 2.07
C HIS A 87 12.78 -14.24 2.85
N TYR A 88 12.96 -14.24 4.18
CA TYR A 88 12.84 -13.02 4.99
C TYR A 88 13.63 -11.79 4.48
N GLU A 89 14.90 -11.93 4.09
CA GLU A 89 15.72 -10.80 3.61
C GLU A 89 15.15 -10.15 2.33
N ASP A 90 14.53 -10.95 1.45
CA ASP A 90 13.84 -10.43 0.26
C ASP A 90 12.60 -9.62 0.68
N VAL A 91 11.80 -10.13 1.63
CA VAL A 91 10.64 -9.42 2.22
C VAL A 91 11.05 -8.10 2.86
N ARG A 92 12.11 -8.12 3.67
CA ARG A 92 12.67 -6.94 4.35
C ARG A 92 13.12 -5.88 3.35
N LYS A 93 13.86 -6.28 2.31
CA LYS A 93 14.30 -5.37 1.26
C LYS A 93 13.11 -4.73 0.52
N ILE A 94 12.09 -5.53 0.18
CA ILE A 94 10.85 -5.03 -0.45
C ILE A 94 10.12 -4.03 0.47
N TYR A 95 10.13 -4.27 1.79
CA TYR A 95 9.54 -3.38 2.79
C TYR A 95 10.27 -2.02 2.88
N ASP A 96 11.58 -2.03 3.08
CA ASP A 96 12.36 -0.79 3.19
C ASP A 96 12.37 -0.01 1.86
N ASP A 97 12.40 -0.68 0.69
CA ASP A 97 12.23 -0.02 -0.61
C ASP A 97 10.80 0.53 -0.81
N PHE A 98 9.75 -0.13 -0.31
CA PHE A 98 8.36 0.38 -0.37
C PHE A 98 8.20 1.69 0.43
N LEU A 99 8.71 1.74 1.67
CA LEU A 99 8.69 2.95 2.50
C LEU A 99 9.46 4.11 1.83
N LYS A 100 10.68 3.82 1.38
CA LYS A 100 11.60 4.75 0.70
C LYS A 100 11.01 5.33 -0.59
N ASN A 101 10.44 4.49 -1.45
CA ASN A 101 9.76 4.95 -2.67
C ASN A 101 8.54 5.83 -2.36
N SER A 102 7.81 5.47 -1.29
CA SER A 102 6.65 6.23 -0.80
C SER A 102 7.01 7.53 -0.05
N ASN A 103 8.31 7.82 0.16
CA ASN A 103 8.80 8.90 1.04
C ASN A 103 8.19 8.84 2.45
N MET A 104 8.16 7.63 3.01
CA MET A 104 7.73 7.35 4.38
C MET A 104 8.88 6.81 5.24
N LEU A 105 8.74 6.90 6.56
CA LEU A 105 9.60 6.23 7.54
C LEU A 105 8.75 5.48 8.55
N ASP A 106 9.22 4.34 9.04
CA ASP A 106 8.56 3.64 10.14
C ASP A 106 8.98 4.21 11.52
N LEU A 107 8.24 3.85 12.57
CA LEU A 107 8.49 4.37 13.94
C LEU A 107 9.83 3.88 14.53
N ILE A 108 10.41 2.80 13.99
CA ILE A 108 11.73 2.27 14.38
C ILE A 108 12.83 3.04 13.64
N ASP A 109 12.65 3.37 12.36
CA ASP A 109 13.57 4.25 11.62
C ASP A 109 13.65 5.63 12.29
N VAL A 110 12.51 6.17 12.74
CA VAL A 110 12.43 7.40 13.55
C VAL A 110 13.19 7.24 14.87
N TYR A 111 12.98 6.14 15.59
CA TYR A 111 13.69 5.84 16.83
C TYR A 111 15.22 5.77 16.62
N GLN A 112 15.68 5.02 15.62
CA GLN A 112 17.10 4.90 15.27
C GLN A 112 17.70 6.26 14.90
N LYS A 113 17.00 7.06 14.09
CA LYS A 113 17.41 8.42 13.70
C LYS A 113 17.53 9.36 14.90
N CYS A 114 16.56 9.37 15.82
CA CYS A 114 16.66 10.15 17.05
C CYS A 114 17.83 9.69 17.92
N ARG A 115 17.97 8.37 18.14
CA ARG A 115 19.07 7.79 18.94
C ARG A 115 20.45 8.14 18.39
N ALA A 116 20.60 8.24 17.07
CA ALA A 116 21.85 8.66 16.44
C ALA A 116 22.24 10.11 16.79
N LEU A 117 21.27 11.02 17.00
CA LEU A 117 21.53 12.40 17.47
C LEU A 117 21.75 12.47 18.98
N THR A 118 20.94 11.77 19.77
CA THR A 118 21.00 11.78 21.25
C THR A 118 22.33 11.22 21.79
N SER A 119 23.12 10.55 20.96
CA SER A 119 24.52 10.21 21.25
C SER A 119 25.39 11.41 21.69
N ASN A 120 25.00 12.64 21.34
CA ASN A 120 25.68 13.88 21.72
C ASN A 120 24.92 14.72 22.77
N CYS A 121 23.81 14.24 23.34
CA CYS A 121 22.98 15.06 24.24
C CYS A 121 22.31 14.24 25.36
N GLU A 122 22.81 14.42 26.58
CA GLU A 122 22.21 13.89 27.81
C GLU A 122 20.91 14.65 28.15
N ASN A 123 19.96 13.99 28.82
CA ASN A 123 18.68 14.52 29.33
C ASN A 123 17.47 14.59 28.37
N TYR A 124 17.10 13.46 27.75
CA TYR A 124 15.73 13.24 27.25
C TYR A 124 15.15 11.91 27.71
N ASN A 125 13.84 11.89 28.00
CA ASN A 125 13.07 10.68 28.32
C ASN A 125 12.81 9.86 27.05
N THR A 126 13.86 9.32 26.44
CA THR A 126 13.77 8.53 25.20
C THR A 126 13.08 7.19 25.45
N VAL A 127 12.14 6.83 24.57
CA VAL A 127 11.51 5.50 24.53
C VAL A 127 12.58 4.42 24.52
N SER A 128 12.49 3.42 25.41
CA SER A 128 13.38 2.26 25.33
C SER A 128 12.97 1.32 24.19
N PRO A 129 13.89 0.52 23.60
CA PRO A 129 13.53 -0.44 22.56
C PRO A 129 12.37 -1.37 22.98
N SER A 130 12.35 -1.79 24.24
CA SER A 130 11.27 -2.62 24.81
C SER A 130 9.93 -1.88 24.90
N GLN A 131 9.92 -0.60 25.30
CA GLN A 131 8.70 0.21 25.33
C GLN A 131 8.12 0.43 23.93
N LEU A 132 8.99 0.62 22.92
CA LEU A 132 8.59 0.74 21.52
C LEU A 132 8.10 -0.62 20.97
N LEU A 133 8.78 -1.73 21.29
CA LEU A 133 8.32 -3.08 20.96
C LEU A 133 6.91 -3.36 21.54
N ASP A 134 6.66 -3.03 22.80
CA ASP A 134 5.35 -3.26 23.44
C ASP A 134 4.25 -2.39 22.83
N PHE A 135 4.57 -1.14 22.48
CA PHE A 135 3.68 -0.24 21.75
C PHE A 135 3.33 -0.80 20.37
N LEU A 136 4.31 -1.13 19.54
CA LEU A 136 4.12 -1.68 18.18
C LEU A 136 3.50 -3.09 18.20
N SER A 137 3.73 -3.86 19.27
CA SER A 137 3.07 -5.14 19.48
C SER A 137 1.58 -4.98 19.77
N GLY A 138 1.17 -3.86 20.38
CA GLY A 138 -0.18 -3.64 20.90
C GLY A 138 -0.41 -4.24 22.30
N LYS A 139 0.66 -4.51 23.07
CA LYS A 139 0.56 -5.11 24.42
C LYS A 139 0.02 -4.08 25.42
N GLN A 140 -1.30 -4.05 25.56
CA GLN A 140 -1.92 -3.41 26.72
C GLN A 140 -1.82 -4.37 27.90
N TYR A 141 -0.92 -4.09 28.86
CA TYR A 141 -0.99 -4.70 30.18
C TYR A 141 -2.33 -4.32 30.83
N ALA A 142 -3.28 -5.27 30.84
CA ALA A 142 -4.63 -5.07 31.31
C ALA A 142 -4.65 -4.94 32.85
N VAL A 143 -4.72 -3.71 33.33
CA VAL A 143 -5.01 -3.43 34.74
C VAL A 143 -6.52 -3.47 34.91
N GLY A 144 -7.06 -4.68 35.12
CA GLY A 144 -8.45 -4.92 35.51
C GLY A 144 -9.49 -4.86 34.39
N ASP A 145 -9.50 -5.87 33.51
CA ASP A 145 -10.75 -6.42 32.97
C ASP A 145 -10.49 -7.80 32.31
N GLU A 146 -10.62 -8.89 33.07
CA GLU A 146 -10.70 -10.26 32.49
C GLU A 146 -12.13 -10.64 32.08
N THR A 147 -13.07 -9.70 32.20
CA THR A 147 -14.52 -9.96 32.11
C THR A 147 -15.08 -9.92 30.68
N ASP A 148 -14.31 -9.42 29.72
CA ASP A 148 -14.74 -9.23 28.32
C ASP A 148 -14.62 -10.51 27.44
N LEU A 149 -14.21 -11.65 28.02
CA LEU A 149 -14.22 -12.94 27.34
C LEU A 149 -15.63 -13.54 27.29
N SER A 150 -16.28 -13.41 26.12
CA SER A 150 -17.49 -14.15 25.70
C SER A 150 -18.86 -13.74 26.29
N ILE A 151 -19.04 -12.47 26.70
CA ILE A 151 -20.39 -11.93 26.93
C ILE A 151 -21.21 -11.96 25.61
N PRO A 152 -22.43 -12.53 25.58
CA PRO A 152 -23.28 -12.52 24.39
C PRO A 152 -23.59 -11.10 23.92
N THR A 153 -23.24 -10.78 22.67
CA THR A 153 -23.36 -9.43 22.09
C THR A 153 -24.83 -9.00 22.00
N SER A 154 -25.26 -8.13 22.92
CA SER A 154 -26.58 -7.51 22.85
C SER A 154 -26.72 -6.65 21.59
N PRO A 155 -27.92 -6.46 21.02
CA PRO A 155 -28.10 -5.69 19.77
C PRO A 155 -27.49 -4.29 19.82
N THR A 156 -27.58 -3.62 20.98
CA THR A 156 -26.96 -2.31 21.25
C THR A 156 -25.43 -2.35 21.16
N SER A 157 -24.79 -3.37 21.73
CA SER A 157 -23.33 -3.51 21.67
C SER A 157 -22.81 -3.80 20.26
N LYS A 158 -23.59 -4.49 19.43
CA LYS A 158 -23.26 -4.63 18.00
C LYS A 158 -23.36 -3.28 17.27
N TYR A 159 -24.47 -2.55 17.45
CA TYR A 159 -24.66 -1.24 16.80
C TYR A 159 -23.54 -0.25 17.15
N ASN A 160 -23.09 -0.22 18.41
CA ASN A 160 -21.96 0.62 18.82
C ASN A 160 -20.66 0.23 18.10
N ARG A 161 -20.30 -1.06 18.07
CA ARG A 161 -19.11 -1.56 17.36
C ARG A 161 -19.18 -1.27 15.85
N ASP A 162 -20.35 -1.40 15.24
CA ASP A 162 -20.54 -1.09 13.82
C ASP A 162 -20.33 0.41 13.54
N ASN A 163 -20.79 1.31 14.43
CA ASN A 163 -20.49 2.75 14.33
C ASN A 163 -18.99 3.08 14.54
N GLU A 164 -18.32 2.43 15.50
CA GLU A 164 -16.87 2.61 15.76
C GLU A 164 -16.04 2.25 14.52
N LYS A 165 -16.36 1.13 13.85
CA LYS A 165 -15.73 0.75 12.57
C LYS A 165 -15.93 1.82 11.49
N VAL A 166 -17.15 2.36 11.36
CA VAL A 166 -17.48 3.38 10.36
C VAL A 166 -16.76 4.71 10.65
N GLN A 167 -16.63 5.11 11.92
CA GLN A 167 -15.81 6.25 12.33
C GLN A 167 -14.31 6.03 12.07
N LEU A 168 -13.78 4.84 12.33
CA LEU A 168 -12.39 4.49 12.03
C LEU A 168 -12.12 4.52 10.51
N LEU A 169 -13.05 4.02 9.69
CA LEU A 169 -12.97 4.08 8.23
C LEU A 169 -13.03 5.54 7.72
N ALA A 170 -13.95 6.35 8.24
CA ALA A 170 -14.05 7.78 7.95
C ALA A 170 -12.73 8.52 8.28
N ARG A 171 -12.13 8.23 9.45
CA ARG A 171 -10.83 8.75 9.87
C ARG A 171 -9.69 8.31 8.94
N LYS A 172 -9.59 7.01 8.60
CA LYS A 172 -8.60 6.49 7.64
C LYS A 172 -8.69 7.19 6.26
N ILE A 173 -9.90 7.42 5.75
CA ILE A 173 -10.12 8.08 4.45
C ILE A 173 -9.69 9.55 4.49
N ILE A 174 -10.13 10.33 5.49
CA ILE A 174 -9.77 11.75 5.61
C ILE A 174 -8.26 11.91 5.82
N PHE A 175 -7.64 11.10 6.68
CA PHE A 175 -6.18 11.12 6.85
C PHE A 175 -5.41 10.69 5.61
N SER A 176 -5.97 9.84 4.75
CA SER A 176 -5.33 9.48 3.47
C SER A 176 -5.33 10.66 2.49
N TYR A 177 -6.40 11.47 2.45
CA TYR A 177 -6.38 12.74 1.71
C TYR A 177 -5.31 13.70 2.24
N LEU A 178 -5.25 13.90 3.56
CA LEU A 178 -4.25 14.80 4.17
C LEU A 178 -2.80 14.30 3.97
N ASN A 179 -2.58 12.98 4.04
CA ASN A 179 -1.30 12.35 3.72
C ASN A 179 -0.84 12.68 2.29
N LEU A 180 -1.74 12.66 1.30
CA LEU A 180 -1.34 12.88 -0.09
C LEU A 180 -0.99 14.35 -0.38
N LEU A 181 -1.72 15.31 0.21
CA LEU A 181 -1.41 16.75 0.13
C LEU A 181 -0.07 17.11 0.79
N VAL A 182 0.25 16.43 1.89
CA VAL A 182 1.54 16.57 2.56
C VAL A 182 2.65 15.86 1.78
N ASN A 183 2.40 14.63 1.30
CA ASN A 183 3.36 13.75 0.64
C ASN A 183 2.76 13.09 -0.62
N SER A 184 2.98 13.72 -1.77
CA SER A 184 2.54 13.26 -3.10
C SER A 184 3.17 11.96 -3.61
N LYS A 185 3.99 11.29 -2.78
CA LYS A 185 4.54 9.95 -3.04
C LYS A 185 3.87 8.82 -2.26
N ASN A 186 2.95 9.12 -1.34
CA ASN A 186 2.36 8.11 -0.48
C ASN A 186 1.37 7.19 -1.23
N ASP A 187 1.88 6.10 -1.83
CA ASP A 187 1.08 5.14 -2.60
C ASP A 187 0.03 4.39 -1.77
N LEU A 188 0.24 4.25 -0.45
CA LEU A 188 -0.75 3.67 0.47
C LEU A 188 -1.96 4.61 0.63
N ALA A 189 -1.71 5.92 0.77
CA ALA A 189 -2.76 6.93 0.80
C ALA A 189 -3.55 6.97 -0.53
N VAL A 190 -2.86 6.86 -1.68
CA VAL A 190 -3.53 6.76 -2.99
C VAL A 190 -4.45 5.55 -3.05
N ALA A 191 -4.02 4.37 -2.57
CA ALA A 191 -4.82 3.16 -2.56
C ALA A 191 -6.12 3.30 -1.76
N TYR A 192 -6.13 4.08 -0.68
CA TYR A 192 -7.36 4.39 0.09
C TYR A 192 -8.31 5.35 -0.65
N ILE A 193 -7.82 6.36 -1.36
CA ILE A 193 -8.68 7.49 -1.82
C ILE A 193 -8.97 7.54 -3.33
N LEU A 194 -8.23 6.80 -4.15
CA LEU A 194 -8.33 6.86 -5.63
C LEU A 194 -9.78 6.73 -6.10
N ASN A 195 -10.55 5.79 -5.53
CA ASN A 195 -11.94 5.54 -5.86
C ASN A 195 -12.92 5.76 -4.69
N ILE A 196 -12.58 6.65 -3.74
CA ILE A 196 -13.49 7.09 -2.67
C ILE A 196 -13.61 8.62 -2.70
N PRO A 197 -14.77 9.21 -3.07
CA PRO A 197 -15.97 8.55 -3.59
C PRO A 197 -15.71 7.89 -4.95
N ASP A 198 -16.67 7.09 -5.44
CA ASP A 198 -16.52 6.38 -6.71
C ASP A 198 -16.31 7.34 -7.90
N ARG A 199 -15.27 7.06 -8.68
CA ARG A 199 -14.86 7.77 -9.90
C ARG A 199 -14.83 6.85 -11.13
N GLY A 200 -15.21 5.58 -10.98
CA GLY A 200 -14.98 4.52 -11.97
C GLY A 200 -13.54 4.00 -12.01
N LEU A 201 -12.70 4.36 -11.03
CA LEU A 201 -11.29 3.95 -10.91
C LEU A 201 -11.17 2.63 -10.13
N GLY A 202 -11.80 1.58 -10.66
CA GLY A 202 -11.77 0.25 -10.05
C GLY A 202 -10.39 -0.43 -10.08
N ARG A 203 -10.36 -1.71 -9.69
CA ARG A 203 -9.14 -2.53 -9.60
C ARG A 203 -8.32 -2.59 -10.90
N GLU A 204 -8.95 -2.45 -12.06
CA GLU A 204 -8.29 -2.32 -13.37
C GLU A 204 -7.49 -1.02 -13.47
N ALA A 205 -8.12 0.14 -13.20
CA ALA A 205 -7.44 1.43 -13.19
C ALA A 205 -6.27 1.50 -12.20
N PHE A 206 -6.44 0.94 -10.99
CA PHE A 206 -5.35 0.84 -10.03
C PHE A 206 -4.22 -0.10 -10.51
N THR A 207 -4.57 -1.18 -11.22
CA THR A 207 -3.60 -2.09 -11.83
C THR A 207 -2.78 -1.34 -12.89
N ASP A 208 -3.42 -0.70 -13.86
CA ASP A 208 -2.77 0.00 -14.96
C ASP A 208 -1.86 1.13 -14.45
N LEU A 209 -2.35 1.95 -13.51
CA LEU A 209 -1.55 2.98 -12.85
C LEU A 209 -0.31 2.40 -12.16
N LYS A 210 -0.45 1.30 -11.41
CA LYS A 210 0.65 0.64 -10.69
C LYS A 210 1.66 0.00 -11.64
N HIS A 211 1.24 -0.47 -12.81
CA HIS A 211 2.17 -0.93 -13.85
C HIS A 211 2.94 0.24 -14.47
N ALA A 212 2.25 1.34 -14.85
CA ALA A 212 2.90 2.55 -15.36
C ALA A 212 3.81 3.24 -14.32
N ALA A 213 3.48 3.17 -13.03
CA ALA A 213 4.30 3.62 -11.91
C ALA A 213 5.62 2.84 -11.80
N ARG A 214 5.56 1.51 -11.89
CA ARG A 214 6.75 0.63 -11.90
C ARG A 214 7.61 0.85 -13.14
N GLU A 215 7.00 1.02 -14.31
CA GLU A 215 7.71 1.31 -15.57
C GLU A 215 8.46 2.64 -15.51
N LYS A 216 7.81 3.70 -15.02
CA LYS A 216 8.35 5.07 -14.96
C LYS A 216 9.20 5.36 -13.71
N GLN A 217 9.34 4.38 -12.80
CA GLN A 217 10.01 4.53 -11.50
C GLN A 217 9.50 5.74 -10.69
N MET A 218 8.18 5.91 -10.65
CA MET A 218 7.47 7.01 -9.99
C MET A 218 6.36 6.49 -9.08
N SER A 219 5.88 7.31 -8.14
CA SER A 219 4.67 7.00 -7.36
C SER A 219 3.42 6.98 -8.24
N ILE A 220 2.41 6.23 -7.81
CA ILE A 220 1.12 6.05 -8.48
C ILE A 220 0.46 7.42 -8.74
N PHE A 221 0.50 8.33 -7.77
CA PHE A 221 -0.05 9.68 -7.94
C PHE A 221 0.73 10.51 -8.97
N LEU A 222 2.08 10.53 -8.90
CA LEU A 222 2.88 11.33 -9.84
C LEU A 222 2.72 10.84 -11.29
N VAL A 223 2.51 9.54 -11.52
CA VAL A 223 2.14 9.03 -12.85
C VAL A 223 0.73 9.43 -13.26
N ALA A 224 -0.25 9.38 -12.36
CA ALA A 224 -1.62 9.84 -12.66
C ALA A 224 -1.65 11.33 -13.03
N THR A 225 -0.98 12.19 -12.25
CA THR A 225 -0.84 13.63 -12.52
C THR A 225 -0.07 13.86 -13.83
N SER A 226 1.08 13.20 -14.04
CA SER A 226 1.86 13.32 -15.28
C SER A 226 1.03 12.96 -16.51
N PHE A 227 0.30 11.84 -16.47
CA PHE A 227 -0.57 11.41 -17.55
C PHE A 227 -1.69 12.43 -17.85
N ILE A 228 -2.40 12.89 -16.81
CA ILE A 228 -3.48 13.87 -16.96
C ILE A 228 -2.98 15.22 -17.48
N ARG A 229 -1.88 15.77 -16.94
CA ARG A 229 -1.29 17.02 -17.48
C ARG A 229 -0.87 16.88 -18.94
N THR A 230 -0.39 15.71 -19.35
CA THR A 230 0.01 15.45 -20.74
C THR A 230 -1.21 15.37 -21.68
N ILE A 231 -2.38 14.96 -21.17
CA ILE A 231 -3.66 15.07 -21.89
C ILE A 231 -4.16 16.54 -21.94
N GLU A 232 -4.08 17.26 -20.82
CA GLU A 232 -4.58 18.64 -20.66
C GLU A 232 -3.78 19.69 -21.45
N LEU A 233 -2.46 19.54 -21.53
CA LEU A 233 -1.58 20.37 -22.39
C LEU A 233 -1.89 20.18 -23.88
N GLY A 234 -2.39 19.00 -24.26
CA GLY A 234 -2.73 18.64 -25.64
C GLY A 234 -1.54 18.62 -26.61
N GLY A 235 -1.85 18.61 -27.90
CA GLY A 235 -0.86 18.58 -28.98
C GLY A 235 -0.27 17.19 -29.26
N LYS A 236 -0.04 16.90 -30.56
CA LYS A 236 0.40 15.57 -31.03
C LYS A 236 1.79 15.14 -30.54
N GLY A 237 2.63 16.07 -30.10
CA GLY A 237 4.00 15.79 -29.64
C GLY A 237 4.13 15.44 -28.15
N TYR A 238 3.09 15.70 -27.35
CA TYR A 238 3.08 15.39 -25.92
C TYR A 238 2.11 14.25 -25.60
N ALA A 239 0.91 14.27 -26.21
CA ALA A 239 -0.18 13.35 -25.88
C ALA A 239 0.27 11.87 -25.78
N PRO A 240 -0.12 11.13 -24.72
CA PRO A 240 0.27 9.72 -24.55
C PRO A 240 -0.17 8.87 -25.76
N PRO A 241 0.54 7.78 -26.10
CA PRO A 241 0.21 6.97 -27.27
C PRO A 241 -1.24 6.45 -27.20
N PRO A 242 -1.92 6.23 -28.35
CA PRO A 242 -3.32 5.78 -28.36
C PRO A 242 -3.51 4.40 -27.71
N SER A 243 -2.43 3.63 -27.55
CA SER A 243 -2.36 2.33 -26.88
C SER A 243 -1.99 2.39 -25.39
N ASP A 244 -1.84 3.57 -24.79
CA ASP A 244 -1.58 3.71 -23.34
C ASP A 244 -2.82 3.20 -22.55
N PRO A 245 -2.69 2.16 -21.68
CA PRO A 245 -3.82 1.61 -20.92
C PRO A 245 -4.58 2.66 -20.11
N LEU A 246 -3.91 3.71 -19.62
CA LEU A 246 -4.53 4.76 -18.82
C LEU A 246 -5.59 5.58 -19.60
N ARG A 247 -5.65 5.45 -20.94
CA ARG A 247 -6.63 6.13 -21.79
C ARG A 247 -8.08 5.70 -21.54
N THR A 248 -8.33 4.49 -21.06
CA THR A 248 -9.68 4.06 -20.65
C THR A 248 -10.16 4.81 -19.40
N HIS A 249 -9.24 5.18 -18.50
CA HIS A 249 -9.53 5.70 -17.17
C HIS A 249 -9.53 7.24 -17.07
N VAL A 250 -9.22 7.96 -18.17
CA VAL A 250 -9.03 9.43 -18.23
C VAL A 250 -10.10 10.22 -17.46
N LYS A 251 -11.38 9.86 -17.60
CA LYS A 251 -12.50 10.57 -16.94
C LYS A 251 -12.43 10.47 -15.41
N GLY A 252 -12.11 9.30 -14.88
CA GLY A 252 -11.96 9.09 -13.44
C GLY A 252 -10.68 9.74 -12.93
N LEU A 253 -9.57 9.59 -13.68
CA LEU A 253 -8.27 10.16 -13.33
C LEU A 253 -8.31 11.70 -13.30
N SER A 254 -8.91 12.35 -14.30
CA SER A 254 -9.06 13.81 -14.32
C SER A 254 -9.97 14.31 -13.17
N ASN A 255 -11.04 13.58 -12.82
CA ASN A 255 -11.85 13.86 -11.62
C ASN A 255 -11.01 13.78 -10.34
N PHE A 256 -10.17 12.75 -10.21
CA PHE A 256 -9.28 12.60 -9.05
C PHE A 256 -8.23 13.71 -8.97
N ILE A 257 -7.49 13.96 -10.05
CA ILE A 257 -6.43 14.97 -10.08
C ILE A 257 -7.01 16.37 -9.85
N ASN A 258 -8.06 16.77 -10.57
CA ASN A 258 -8.68 18.09 -10.40
C ASN A 258 -9.31 18.29 -9.00
N PHE A 259 -9.63 17.20 -8.28
CA PHE A 259 -10.06 17.29 -6.90
C PHE A 259 -8.90 17.52 -5.92
N ILE A 260 -7.75 16.87 -6.13
CA ILE A 260 -6.53 17.13 -5.34
C ILE A 260 -5.99 18.54 -5.65
N ASP A 261 -6.02 18.96 -6.92
CA ASP A 261 -5.61 20.31 -7.34
C ASP A 261 -6.38 21.40 -6.59
N LYS A 262 -7.70 21.25 -6.42
CA LYS A 262 -8.53 22.17 -5.64
C LYS A 262 -8.16 22.20 -4.14
N LEU A 263 -7.66 21.09 -3.60
CA LEU A 263 -7.19 21.06 -2.21
C LEU A 263 -5.79 21.69 -2.09
N ASP A 264 -4.92 21.52 -3.09
CA ASP A 264 -3.62 22.21 -3.18
C ASP A 264 -3.73 23.71 -3.49
N GLU A 265 -4.81 24.15 -4.15
CA GLU A 265 -5.24 25.55 -4.33
C GLU A 265 -5.61 26.18 -2.98
N ILE A 266 -6.55 25.57 -2.24
CA ILE A 266 -6.94 26.01 -0.89
C ILE A 266 -5.75 25.99 0.08
N LEU A 267 -4.87 24.99 -0.04
CA LEU A 267 -3.63 24.90 0.71
C LEU A 267 -2.67 26.04 0.34
N GLY A 268 -2.51 26.33 -0.95
CA GLY A 268 -1.52 27.26 -1.48
C GLY A 268 -1.86 28.74 -1.32
N GLU A 269 -3.13 29.10 -1.47
CA GLU A 269 -3.59 30.50 -1.50
C GLU A 269 -3.94 31.06 -0.12
N ILE A 270 -4.54 30.27 0.77
CA ILE A 270 -5.06 30.78 2.05
C ILE A 270 -3.92 30.95 3.08
N PRO A 271 -3.64 32.17 3.57
CA PRO A 271 -2.48 32.43 4.44
C PRO A 271 -2.72 32.06 5.91
N ASN A 272 -3.98 31.91 6.34
CA ASN A 272 -4.30 31.48 7.71
C ASN A 272 -4.46 29.95 7.75
N PRO A 273 -3.58 29.22 8.49
CA PRO A 273 -3.58 27.76 8.47
C PRO A 273 -4.84 27.13 9.11
N SER A 274 -5.52 27.85 10.00
CA SER A 274 -6.78 27.36 10.60
C SER A 274 -7.93 27.44 9.61
N ILE A 275 -8.01 28.53 8.84
CA ILE A 275 -9.01 28.69 7.78
C ILE A 275 -8.73 27.71 6.64
N ALA A 276 -7.46 27.59 6.23
CA ALA A 276 -7.04 26.65 5.18
C ALA A 276 -7.36 25.19 5.55
N GLY A 277 -6.97 24.75 6.75
CA GLY A 277 -7.25 23.39 7.23
C GLY A 277 -8.75 23.09 7.35
N GLY A 278 -9.53 24.01 7.92
CA GLY A 278 -10.99 23.88 8.00
C GLY A 278 -11.67 23.84 6.63
N GLN A 279 -11.20 24.62 5.65
CA GLN A 279 -11.71 24.57 4.28
C GLN A 279 -11.32 23.28 3.54
N ILE A 280 -10.08 22.79 3.67
CA ILE A 280 -9.64 21.49 3.14
C ILE A 280 -10.54 20.37 3.67
N LEU A 281 -10.75 20.31 4.99
CA LEU A 281 -11.65 19.33 5.62
C LEU A 281 -13.10 19.49 5.14
N SER A 282 -13.60 20.72 5.01
CA SER A 282 -14.96 20.99 4.51
C SER A 282 -15.15 20.53 3.05
N VAL A 283 -14.16 20.71 2.18
CA VAL A 283 -14.21 20.27 0.77
C VAL A 283 -14.08 18.75 0.64
N ILE A 284 -13.21 18.10 1.44
CA ILE A 284 -13.14 16.63 1.54
C ILE A 284 -14.48 16.06 2.02
N LYS A 285 -15.02 16.59 3.12
CA LYS A 285 -16.33 16.22 3.69
C LYS A 285 -17.45 16.36 2.65
N MET A 286 -17.56 17.52 2.01
CA MET A 286 -18.57 17.81 0.99
C MET A 286 -18.49 16.87 -0.21
N GLN A 287 -17.28 16.51 -0.65
CA GLN A 287 -17.09 15.57 -1.76
C GLN A 287 -17.47 14.13 -1.38
N LEU A 288 -17.23 13.71 -0.14
CA LEU A 288 -17.53 12.36 0.34
C LEU A 288 -19.03 12.14 0.60
N ILE A 289 -19.74 13.12 1.17
CA ILE A 289 -21.20 13.02 1.43
C ILE A 289 -22.07 13.31 0.19
N LYS A 290 -21.47 13.72 -0.94
CA LYS A 290 -22.19 14.22 -2.11
C LYS A 290 -23.11 13.15 -2.73
N GLY A 291 -24.42 13.36 -2.63
CA GLY A 291 -25.43 12.46 -3.19
C GLY A 291 -25.75 11.24 -2.30
N GLN A 292 -25.16 11.16 -1.10
CA GLN A 292 -25.54 10.20 -0.08
C GLN A 292 -26.72 10.73 0.75
N ASN A 293 -27.40 9.84 1.49
CA ASN A 293 -28.46 10.24 2.41
C ASN A 293 -27.86 10.75 3.74
N SER A 294 -28.42 11.81 4.33
CA SER A 294 -28.00 12.31 5.65
C SER A 294 -28.27 11.36 6.83
N ARG A 295 -29.00 10.25 6.57
CA ARG A 295 -29.22 9.15 7.52
C ARG A 295 -28.20 8.02 7.39
N ASP A 296 -27.30 8.09 6.41
CA ASP A 296 -26.20 7.12 6.26
C ASP A 296 -25.24 7.25 7.46
N PRO A 297 -24.93 6.15 8.19
CA PRO A 297 -23.94 6.16 9.27
C PRO A 297 -22.58 6.72 8.85
N PHE A 298 -22.18 6.53 7.59
CA PHE A 298 -20.91 7.04 7.07
C PHE A 298 -20.93 8.54 6.78
N CYS A 299 -22.04 9.09 6.28
CA CYS A 299 -22.22 10.56 6.24
C CYS A 299 -22.01 11.16 7.62
N LYS A 300 -22.70 10.61 8.63
CA LYS A 300 -22.60 11.07 10.01
C LYS A 300 -21.15 10.97 10.54
N ALA A 301 -20.50 9.82 10.36
CA ALA A 301 -19.12 9.61 10.80
C ALA A 301 -18.12 10.55 10.10
N ILE A 302 -18.29 10.82 8.80
CA ILE A 302 -17.49 11.79 8.05
C ILE A 302 -17.72 13.22 8.56
N GLU A 303 -18.94 13.57 8.97
CA GLU A 303 -19.23 14.87 9.59
C GLU A 303 -18.63 15.01 11.00
N GLU A 304 -18.72 13.97 11.83
CA GLU A 304 -18.16 13.94 13.19
C GLU A 304 -16.62 14.02 13.16
N VAL A 305 -15.97 13.20 12.33
CA VAL A 305 -14.50 13.19 12.19
C VAL A 305 -13.99 14.50 11.57
N ALA A 306 -14.69 15.09 10.61
CA ALA A 306 -14.27 16.37 10.04
C ALA A 306 -14.35 17.52 11.07
N GLN A 307 -15.29 17.47 12.03
CA GLN A 307 -15.39 18.46 13.12
C GLN A 307 -14.29 18.27 14.17
N ASP A 308 -14.02 17.02 14.57
CA ASP A 308 -12.93 16.67 15.48
C ASP A 308 -11.56 17.12 14.92
N LEU A 309 -11.28 16.84 13.65
CA LEU A 309 -10.02 17.23 13.01
C LEU A 309 -9.90 18.74 12.79
N ASP A 310 -11.00 19.47 12.51
CA ASP A 310 -10.99 20.94 12.42
C ASP A 310 -10.68 21.59 13.78
N LEU A 311 -11.30 21.10 14.85
CA LEU A 311 -10.98 21.50 16.22
C LEU A 311 -9.53 21.14 16.59
N ARG A 312 -9.03 19.98 16.15
CA ARG A 312 -7.64 19.56 16.41
C ARG A 312 -6.62 20.44 15.69
N ILE A 313 -6.86 20.79 14.42
CA ILE A 313 -6.03 21.74 13.67
C ILE A 313 -5.98 23.10 14.39
N LYS A 314 -7.12 23.62 14.83
CA LYS A 314 -7.21 24.87 15.62
C LYS A 314 -6.36 24.80 16.90
N ASN A 315 -6.49 23.71 17.66
CA ASN A 315 -5.71 23.50 18.87
C ASN A 315 -4.18 23.39 18.60
N ILE A 316 -3.79 22.70 17.53
CA ILE A 316 -2.38 22.61 17.09
C ILE A 316 -1.81 24.00 16.78
N ILE A 317 -2.55 24.83 16.03
CA ILE A 317 -2.10 26.18 15.64
C ILE A 317 -1.98 27.10 16.87
N ASN A 318 -3.02 27.15 17.71
CA ASN A 318 -3.02 27.93 18.95
C ASN A 318 -1.84 27.55 19.87
N SER A 319 -1.47 26.26 19.91
CA SER A 319 -0.32 25.78 20.69
C SER A 319 1.04 26.23 20.13
N GLN A 320 1.15 26.46 18.82
CA GLN A 320 2.37 26.94 18.18
C GLN A 320 2.52 28.46 18.34
N GLU A 321 1.44 29.23 18.23
CA GLU A 321 1.47 30.68 18.40
C GLU A 321 1.96 31.10 19.80
N GLY A 322 1.54 30.38 20.85
CA GLY A 322 2.02 30.59 22.22
C GLY A 322 3.53 30.32 22.41
N VAL A 323 4.15 29.47 21.59
CA VAL A 323 5.60 29.20 21.62
C VAL A 323 6.38 30.23 20.80
N VAL A 324 5.83 30.66 19.66
CA VAL A 324 6.44 31.70 18.81
C VAL A 324 6.47 33.05 19.53
N ALA A 325 5.46 33.38 20.32
CA ALA A 325 5.41 34.61 21.11
C ALA A 325 6.55 34.77 22.14
N LEU A 326 7.20 33.67 22.54
CA LEU A 326 8.31 33.63 23.49
C LEU A 326 9.70 33.55 22.82
N SER A 327 9.77 33.50 21.49
CA SER A 327 11.01 33.23 20.74
C SER A 327 11.30 34.25 19.63
N THR A 328 10.73 35.45 19.71
CA THR A 328 10.92 36.56 18.75
C THR A 328 12.27 37.31 18.87
N THR A 329 13.31 36.63 19.34
CA THR A 329 14.71 37.04 19.22
C THR A 329 15.54 35.85 18.72
N ASP A 330 15.67 35.73 17.38
CA ASP A 330 16.98 35.56 16.72
C ASP A 330 16.89 35.28 15.20
N ILE A 331 17.49 36.20 14.42
CA ILE A 331 18.31 36.02 13.20
C ILE A 331 17.95 34.88 12.20
N SER A 332 16.68 34.60 11.96
CA SER A 332 16.29 33.90 10.71
C SER A 332 16.33 34.87 9.52
N PRO A 333 16.82 34.45 8.33
CA PRO A 333 16.82 35.28 7.13
C PRO A 333 15.43 35.85 6.87
N ALA A 334 15.36 37.17 6.62
CA ALA A 334 14.13 37.94 6.74
C ALA A 334 12.94 37.28 6.01
N ARG A 335 11.87 36.99 6.78
CA ARG A 335 10.58 36.56 6.25
C ARG A 335 10.19 37.54 5.13
N PRO A 336 9.99 37.09 3.88
CA PRO A 336 9.73 38.01 2.77
C PRO A 336 8.58 38.99 3.10
N LYS A 337 8.85 40.30 3.05
CA LYS A 337 7.88 41.37 3.35
C LYS A 337 6.89 41.54 2.20
N SER A 338 5.62 41.17 2.41
CA SER A 338 4.42 41.11 1.54
C SER A 338 4.29 41.90 0.21
N HIS A 339 5.18 42.85 -0.11
CA HIS A 339 5.21 43.69 -1.32
C HIS A 339 6.36 43.37 -2.30
N ALA A 340 7.43 42.68 -1.86
CA ALA A 340 8.47 42.18 -2.78
C ALA A 340 7.97 41.09 -3.77
N ILE A 341 8.68 40.90 -4.88
CA ILE A 341 8.23 40.08 -6.03
C ILE A 341 7.96 38.59 -5.70
N ASN A 342 8.58 38.05 -4.63
CA ASN A 342 8.62 36.62 -4.37
C ASN A 342 7.61 36.07 -3.34
N HIS A 343 6.66 36.84 -2.76
CA HIS A 343 5.73 36.25 -1.76
C HIS A 343 4.84 35.17 -2.35
N GLY A 344 4.25 35.43 -3.52
CA GLY A 344 3.46 34.42 -4.24
C GLY A 344 4.27 33.20 -4.69
N THR A 345 5.61 33.29 -4.71
CA THR A 345 6.48 32.14 -5.02
C THR A 345 6.78 31.27 -3.79
N ALA A 346 6.55 31.80 -2.58
CA ALA A 346 6.68 31.08 -1.33
C ALA A 346 5.29 30.66 -0.83
N TYR A 347 4.80 29.51 -1.32
CA TYR A 347 3.53 28.84 -0.95
C TYR A 347 3.00 29.27 0.44
N CYS A 348 1.91 30.05 0.48
CA CYS A 348 1.33 30.55 1.74
C CYS A 348 1.01 29.40 2.69
N GLY A 349 0.57 28.27 2.11
CA GLY A 349 0.34 27.00 2.78
C GLY A 349 1.50 26.35 3.54
N ARG A 350 2.72 26.92 3.59
CA ARG A 350 3.80 26.28 4.36
C ARG A 350 3.43 26.08 5.83
N ASP A 351 2.81 27.08 6.46
CA ASP A 351 2.43 26.97 7.87
C ASP A 351 1.19 26.07 8.04
N THR A 352 0.32 25.96 7.02
CA THR A 352 -0.75 24.95 6.95
C THR A 352 -0.20 23.53 6.84
N VAL A 353 0.81 23.30 5.98
CA VAL A 353 1.50 22.02 5.83
C VAL A 353 2.16 21.57 7.13
N LYS A 354 2.73 22.49 7.93
CA LYS A 354 3.24 22.17 9.27
C LYS A 354 2.13 21.71 10.21
N ALA A 355 0.98 22.39 10.23
CA ALA A 355 -0.17 22.00 11.05
C ALA A 355 -0.70 20.61 10.64
N LEU A 356 -0.79 20.32 9.33
CA LEU A 356 -1.17 19.01 8.80
C LEU A 356 -0.12 17.93 9.09
N LEU A 357 1.19 18.25 9.04
CA LEU A 357 2.26 17.33 9.44
C LEU A 357 2.15 16.95 10.92
N VAL A 358 1.93 17.91 11.82
CA VAL A 358 1.74 17.63 13.26
C VAL A 358 0.48 16.79 13.49
N LEU A 359 -0.62 17.05 12.77
CA LEU A 359 -1.84 16.24 12.84
C LEU A 359 -1.60 14.79 12.37
N LEU A 360 -0.80 14.60 11.32
CA LEU A 360 -0.39 13.28 10.80
C LEU A 360 0.57 12.55 11.73
N ASP A 361 1.47 13.28 12.40
CA ASP A 361 2.40 12.75 13.40
C ASP A 361 1.67 12.28 14.66
N GLU A 362 0.61 12.98 15.06
CA GLU A 362 -0.28 12.55 16.14
C GLU A 362 -1.06 11.28 15.78
N GLU A 363 -1.54 11.15 14.54
CA GLU A 363 -2.17 9.92 14.06
C GLU A 363 -1.16 8.77 13.97
N ALA A 364 0.07 9.02 13.51
CA ALA A 364 1.14 8.02 13.52
C ALA A 364 1.56 7.59 14.95
N ALA A 365 1.31 8.45 15.95
CA ALA A 365 1.52 8.15 17.37
C ALA A 365 0.33 7.44 18.04
N ASN A 366 -0.77 7.14 17.34
CA ASN A 366 -1.88 6.39 17.91
C ASN A 366 -1.52 4.94 18.23
N ALA A 367 -2.15 4.38 19.27
CA ALA A 367 -1.99 2.97 19.63
C ALA A 367 -2.55 2.06 18.50
N PRO A 368 -1.89 0.93 18.17
CA PRO A 368 -2.33 0.05 17.09
C PRO A 368 -3.70 -0.56 17.33
N THR A 369 -4.40 -0.89 16.24
CA THR A 369 -5.70 -1.58 16.27
C THR A 369 -5.56 -2.93 17.00
N LYS A 370 -6.36 -3.13 18.06
CA LYS A 370 -6.37 -4.39 18.85
C LYS A 370 -6.60 -5.63 17.98
N ASN A 371 -7.49 -5.54 16.98
CA ASN A 371 -7.79 -6.63 16.06
C ASN A 371 -6.97 -6.54 14.76
N LYS A 372 -5.79 -7.16 14.76
CA LYS A 372 -4.90 -7.20 13.59
C LYS A 372 -5.46 -8.01 12.40
N ALA A 373 -6.41 -8.92 12.62
CA ALA A 373 -7.04 -9.66 11.53
C ALA A 373 -7.95 -8.75 10.70
N GLU A 374 -8.80 -7.98 11.38
CA GLU A 374 -9.72 -7.00 10.80
C GLU A 374 -8.98 -5.87 10.05
N LEU A 375 -7.90 -5.34 10.63
CA LEU A 375 -7.05 -4.35 9.95
C LEU A 375 -6.46 -4.85 8.61
N LEU A 376 -6.14 -6.14 8.50
CA LEU A 376 -5.43 -6.74 7.37
C LEU A 376 -6.31 -7.42 6.34
N TYR A 377 -7.55 -7.76 6.70
CA TYR A 377 -8.51 -8.51 5.88
C TYR A 377 -9.93 -7.94 6.04
N ASP A 378 -10.05 -6.61 6.15
CA ASP A 378 -11.32 -5.84 6.20
C ASP A 378 -12.39 -6.51 5.34
N GLU A 379 -13.46 -7.01 5.97
CA GLU A 379 -14.47 -7.85 5.32
C GLU A 379 -15.14 -7.07 4.16
N GLU A 380 -14.96 -7.55 2.92
CA GLU A 380 -15.40 -6.87 1.68
C GLU A 380 -16.94 -6.73 1.53
N ASN A 381 -17.73 -6.96 2.59
CA ASN A 381 -19.19 -7.09 2.56
C ASN A 381 -19.97 -6.49 3.74
N THR A 382 -19.36 -6.09 4.87
CA THR A 382 -20.14 -5.73 6.10
C THR A 382 -20.45 -4.25 6.31
N ILE A 383 -19.79 -3.32 5.60
CA ILE A 383 -20.10 -1.87 5.62
C ILE A 383 -20.32 -1.38 4.17
N HIS A 384 -21.32 -0.52 3.95
CA HIS A 384 -21.92 -0.23 2.62
C HIS A 384 -21.13 0.73 1.70
N HIS A 385 -19.80 0.67 1.70
CA HIS A 385 -18.96 1.45 0.77
C HIS A 385 -18.01 0.53 0.01
N HIS A 386 -17.95 0.70 -1.32
CA HIS A 386 -17.29 -0.22 -2.27
C HIS A 386 -15.75 -0.17 -2.26
N GLY A 387 -15.14 -0.17 -1.07
CA GLY A 387 -13.69 -0.31 -0.90
C GLY A 387 -13.25 -1.72 -1.26
N THR A 388 -12.53 -1.89 -2.37
CA THR A 388 -11.74 -3.11 -2.61
C THR A 388 -10.61 -3.15 -1.58
N SER A 389 -10.40 -4.29 -0.93
CA SER A 389 -9.31 -4.44 0.07
C SER A 389 -7.95 -4.07 -0.54
N ILE A 390 -7.09 -3.39 0.24
CA ILE A 390 -5.79 -2.89 -0.25
C ILE A 390 -4.92 -4.02 -0.80
N LEU A 391 -4.92 -5.19 -0.15
CA LEU A 391 -4.24 -6.38 -0.65
C LEU A 391 -4.74 -6.78 -2.06
N THR A 392 -6.06 -6.71 -2.31
CA THR A 392 -6.68 -7.03 -3.61
C THR A 392 -6.42 -5.96 -4.68
N LEU A 393 -6.22 -4.70 -4.30
CA LEU A 393 -5.76 -3.63 -5.21
C LEU A 393 -4.29 -3.82 -5.62
N PHE A 394 -3.39 -4.07 -4.65
CA PHE A 394 -1.98 -4.33 -4.94
C PHE A 394 -1.75 -5.65 -5.68
N ARG A 395 -2.65 -6.63 -5.55
CA ARG A 395 -2.70 -7.85 -6.38
C ARG A 395 -3.02 -7.55 -7.85
N SER A 396 -2.02 -7.34 -8.70
CA SER A 396 -2.22 -7.33 -10.16
C SER A 396 -2.79 -8.67 -10.66
N PRO A 397 -3.74 -8.67 -11.60
CA PRO A 397 -3.95 -9.78 -12.52
C PRO A 397 -2.64 -10.16 -13.23
N THR A 398 -2.49 -11.43 -13.62
CA THR A 398 -1.21 -11.96 -14.11
C THR A 398 -0.96 -11.61 -15.57
N GLN A 399 -0.42 -10.42 -15.82
CA GLN A 399 0.11 -10.02 -17.13
C GLN A 399 1.65 -9.94 -17.05
N VAL A 400 2.29 -11.11 -17.04
CA VAL A 400 3.76 -11.24 -17.03
C VAL A 400 4.16 -12.20 -18.15
N ASN A 401 4.84 -11.70 -19.17
CA ASN A 401 5.22 -12.46 -20.36
C ASN A 401 6.47 -13.34 -20.15
N ASN A 402 6.74 -13.70 -18.88
CA ASN A 402 7.86 -14.53 -18.45
C ASN A 402 7.34 -15.96 -18.21
N SER A 403 8.19 -16.97 -18.38
CA SER A 403 7.82 -18.39 -18.32
C SER A 403 7.54 -18.92 -16.90
N ILE A 404 6.53 -18.37 -16.23
CA ILE A 404 6.01 -18.88 -14.96
C ILE A 404 5.48 -20.28 -15.19
N LYS A 405 6.11 -21.28 -14.57
CA LYS A 405 5.70 -22.68 -14.68
C LYS A 405 4.21 -22.83 -14.30
N PRO A 406 3.41 -23.60 -15.07
CA PRO A 406 1.99 -23.78 -14.80
C PRO A 406 1.79 -24.37 -13.39
N LEU A 407 0.64 -24.07 -12.77
CA LEU A 407 0.39 -24.36 -11.34
C LEU A 407 0.74 -25.80 -10.93
N ARG A 408 0.47 -26.79 -11.78
CA ARG A 408 0.87 -28.20 -11.61
C ARG A 408 2.35 -28.37 -11.23
N GLU A 409 3.25 -27.66 -11.90
CA GLU A 409 4.71 -27.78 -11.73
C GLU A 409 5.18 -27.06 -10.47
N ARG A 410 4.56 -25.93 -10.11
CA ARG A 410 4.82 -25.24 -8.83
C ARG A 410 4.36 -26.07 -7.63
N ILE A 411 3.23 -26.76 -7.76
CA ILE A 411 2.77 -27.74 -6.75
C ILE A 411 3.73 -28.94 -6.69
N CYS A 412 4.18 -29.49 -7.82
CA CYS A 412 5.14 -30.59 -7.82
C CYS A 412 6.50 -30.22 -7.21
N VAL A 413 7.03 -29.02 -7.50
CA VAL A 413 8.28 -28.52 -6.92
C VAL A 413 8.16 -28.33 -5.41
N SER A 414 7.13 -27.61 -4.93
CA SER A 414 6.95 -27.42 -3.47
C SER A 414 6.64 -28.73 -2.72
N MET A 415 6.03 -29.73 -3.37
CA MET A 415 5.93 -31.09 -2.83
C MET A 415 7.28 -31.83 -2.77
N GLN A 416 8.19 -31.63 -3.73
CA GLN A 416 9.53 -32.20 -3.67
C GLN A 416 10.38 -31.52 -2.58
N GLU A 417 10.36 -30.20 -2.49
CA GLU A 417 11.07 -29.43 -1.46
C GLU A 417 10.61 -29.82 -0.05
N LYS A 418 9.28 -29.96 0.17
CA LYS A 418 8.75 -30.44 1.45
C LYS A 418 9.12 -31.90 1.75
N LYS A 419 9.22 -32.77 0.74
CA LYS A 419 9.74 -34.15 0.91
C LYS A 419 11.24 -34.19 1.20
N ILE A 420 12.03 -33.23 0.72
CA ILE A 420 13.46 -33.12 1.03
C ILE A 420 13.66 -32.56 2.44
N LYS A 421 12.89 -31.54 2.86
CA LYS A 421 12.87 -31.05 4.25
C LYS A 421 12.34 -32.12 5.23
N MET A 422 11.38 -32.98 4.83
CA MET A 422 10.84 -34.10 5.65
C MET A 422 11.42 -35.48 5.27
N LYS A 423 12.67 -35.76 5.67
CA LYS A 423 13.11 -37.15 5.89
C LYS A 423 12.40 -37.72 7.12
N GLN A 424 11.20 -38.26 6.94
CA GLN A 424 10.42 -38.88 8.03
C GLN A 424 11.20 -40.05 8.66
N THR A 425 11.51 -39.93 9.95
CA THR A 425 11.76 -41.08 10.80
C THR A 425 10.48 -41.90 10.89
N LEU A 426 10.47 -43.11 10.33
CA LEU A 426 9.31 -44.01 10.35
C LEU A 426 9.05 -44.53 11.78
N ILE A 427 8.26 -43.78 12.55
CA ILE A 427 7.75 -44.23 13.85
C ILE A 427 6.71 -45.32 13.59
N ARG A 428 7.18 -46.57 13.56
CA ARG A 428 6.34 -47.76 13.38
C ARG A 428 5.43 -47.94 14.60
N SER A 429 4.12 -47.93 14.40
CA SER A 429 3.17 -48.23 15.48
C SER A 429 3.38 -49.64 16.00
N GLN A 430 3.53 -49.78 17.33
CA GLN A 430 3.66 -51.07 18.01
C GLN A 430 2.44 -51.99 17.89
N PHE A 431 1.32 -51.48 17.35
CA PHE A 431 0.10 -52.24 17.07
C PHE A 431 -0.01 -52.71 15.61
N ALA A 432 0.94 -52.34 14.73
CA ALA A 432 0.92 -52.67 13.30
C ALA A 432 1.45 -54.09 12.99
N CYS A 433 1.00 -55.09 13.73
CA CYS A 433 1.48 -56.48 13.66
C CYS A 433 0.62 -57.40 12.77
N THR A 434 -0.42 -56.88 12.13
CA THR A 434 -1.44 -57.66 11.39
C THR A 434 -1.67 -57.22 9.94
N TYR A 435 -0.98 -56.18 9.47
CA TYR A 435 -1.05 -55.71 8.09
C TYR A 435 0.30 -55.94 7.40
N LYS A 436 0.27 -56.39 6.13
CA LYS A 436 1.48 -56.43 5.30
C LYS A 436 1.77 -55.03 4.78
N ASP A 437 2.92 -54.48 5.17
CA ASP A 437 3.49 -53.32 4.51
C ASP A 437 4.04 -53.77 3.13
N ASP A 438 3.25 -53.65 2.07
CA ASP A 438 3.69 -53.87 0.70
C ASP A 438 4.59 -52.71 0.25
N TYR A 439 5.85 -52.73 0.71
CA TYR A 439 6.87 -51.74 0.37
C TYR A 439 7.24 -51.76 -1.12
N MET A 440 7.17 -50.57 -1.73
CA MET A 440 8.04 -50.12 -2.83
C MET A 440 8.21 -51.05 -4.05
N ILE A 441 7.23 -51.00 -4.96
CA ILE A 441 7.51 -51.22 -6.38
C ILE A 441 7.58 -49.86 -7.07
N SER A 442 8.77 -49.49 -7.55
CA SER A 442 8.99 -48.34 -8.43
C SER A 442 8.23 -48.55 -9.75
N LYS A 443 7.18 -47.75 -9.98
CA LYS A 443 6.25 -47.95 -11.11
C LYS A 443 6.42 -46.90 -12.21
N ASP A 444 7.65 -46.73 -12.67
CA ASP A 444 7.90 -46.19 -14.00
C ASP A 444 7.44 -47.20 -15.08
N ASN A 445 7.23 -46.70 -16.30
CA ASN A 445 6.78 -47.46 -17.48
C ASN A 445 5.44 -48.21 -17.33
N TRP A 446 4.35 -47.45 -17.51
CA TRP A 446 3.05 -48.04 -17.80
C TRP A 446 3.02 -48.54 -19.26
N ASN A 447 3.06 -49.87 -19.41
CA ASN A 447 2.52 -50.64 -20.53
C ASN A 447 2.93 -50.20 -21.96
N ASN A 448 4.10 -50.65 -22.43
CA ASN A 448 4.32 -50.87 -23.86
C ASN A 448 4.67 -52.35 -24.09
N VAL A 449 3.67 -53.15 -24.49
CA VAL A 449 3.78 -54.61 -24.60
C VAL A 449 3.50 -55.04 -26.04
N ASN A 450 4.56 -55.12 -26.85
CA ASN A 450 4.67 -56.03 -28.00
C ASN A 450 6.04 -55.86 -28.68
N LEU A 451 7.04 -56.67 -28.30
CA LEU A 451 7.93 -57.42 -29.19
C LEU A 451 8.93 -58.25 -28.37
N ALA A 452 9.28 -59.43 -28.87
CA ALA A 452 9.98 -60.47 -28.12
C ALA A 452 11.52 -60.40 -28.24
N SER A 453 12.25 -60.85 -27.20
CA SER A 453 13.36 -61.84 -27.27
C SER A 453 14.04 -62.09 -25.91
N LYS A 454 14.71 -63.23 -25.76
CA LYS A 454 15.18 -63.83 -24.49
C LYS A 454 16.53 -63.29 -23.94
N PRO A 455 16.87 -63.51 -22.65
CA PRO A 455 18.07 -62.97 -21.99
C PRO A 455 19.19 -63.99 -21.69
N LEU A 456 20.39 -63.47 -21.35
CA LEU A 456 21.57 -64.09 -20.70
C LEU A 456 22.49 -62.93 -20.21
N CYS A 457 23.30 -62.98 -19.13
CA CYS A 457 23.37 -63.87 -17.95
C CYS A 457 24.31 -63.24 -16.88
N VAL A 458 24.36 -63.79 -15.65
CA VAL A 458 25.45 -63.67 -14.61
C VAL A 458 25.73 -62.24 -14.07
N LEU A 459 25.45 -61.85 -12.81
CA LEU A 459 25.90 -62.30 -11.47
C LEU A 459 27.37 -62.02 -11.11
N TYR A 460 27.63 -61.31 -10.00
CA TYR A 460 28.32 -61.82 -8.80
C TYR A 460 28.27 -60.80 -7.65
N MET A 461 28.42 -61.25 -6.40
CA MET A 461 28.61 -60.44 -5.18
C MET A 461 29.98 -60.76 -4.56
N GLU A 462 30.51 -59.88 -3.71
CA GLU A 462 30.79 -60.21 -2.28
C GLU A 462 31.15 -58.96 -1.45
N ASN A 463 31.36 -59.16 -0.14
CA ASN A 463 31.56 -58.11 0.87
C ASN A 463 33.06 -57.93 1.22
N ASP A 464 33.45 -56.87 1.95
CA ASP A 464 33.72 -56.98 3.41
C ASP A 464 34.26 -55.68 4.04
N LEU A 465 34.41 -55.68 5.38
CA LEU A 465 34.84 -54.54 6.20
C LEU A 465 36.35 -54.51 6.49
N SER A 466 36.89 -53.32 6.78
CA SER A 466 37.85 -53.10 7.90
C SER A 466 38.16 -51.61 8.13
N GLU A 467 38.74 -51.30 9.29
CA GLU A 467 39.06 -49.96 9.80
C GLU A 467 40.45 -49.46 9.33
N GLY A 468 40.74 -48.14 9.38
CA GLY A 468 42.07 -47.65 8.97
C GLY A 468 42.44 -46.17 9.17
N VAL A 469 42.81 -45.80 10.40
CA VAL A 469 43.85 -44.77 10.73
C VAL A 469 43.50 -43.26 10.49
N ASN A 470 44.21 -42.41 11.25
CA ASN A 470 43.99 -40.97 11.47
C ASN A 470 44.97 -40.06 10.66
N PRO A 471 44.78 -38.72 10.61
CA PRO A 471 45.28 -37.87 9.51
C PRO A 471 46.72 -37.35 9.64
N SER A 472 47.30 -36.95 8.50
CA SER A 472 48.65 -36.39 8.38
C SER A 472 48.69 -34.86 8.32
N VAL A 473 49.73 -34.27 8.93
CA VAL A 473 50.01 -32.83 8.99
C VAL A 473 50.46 -32.28 7.63
N GLY A 474 50.01 -31.06 7.27
CA GLY A 474 50.56 -30.26 6.17
C GLY A 474 50.89 -28.84 6.62
N ARG A 475 52.17 -28.46 6.64
CA ARG A 475 52.63 -27.08 6.94
C ARG A 475 53.75 -26.65 6.00
N SER A 476 53.46 -25.71 5.11
CA SER A 476 54.41 -24.98 4.26
C SER A 476 53.64 -23.80 3.65
N THR A 477 54.12 -22.61 3.34
CA THR A 477 55.31 -21.77 3.59
C THR A 477 54.94 -20.42 2.92
N ILE A 478 55.62 -19.32 3.23
CA ILE A 478 55.26 -17.98 2.75
C ILE A 478 55.41 -17.86 1.22
N GLY A 479 54.46 -17.19 0.56
CA GLY A 479 54.54 -16.76 -0.83
C GLY A 479 54.19 -15.28 -0.98
N THR A 480 54.95 -14.51 -1.76
CA THR A 480 54.77 -13.06 -1.94
C THR A 480 55.22 -12.62 -3.33
N SER A 481 54.26 -12.31 -4.21
CA SER A 481 54.44 -11.95 -5.64
C SER A 481 53.06 -11.80 -6.28
N PHE A 482 52.75 -10.89 -7.22
CA PHE A 482 53.34 -9.61 -7.68
C PHE A 482 52.24 -8.87 -8.48
N GLY A 483 52.33 -7.55 -8.67
CA GLY A 483 51.33 -6.79 -9.43
C GLY A 483 51.67 -5.31 -9.62
N ASN A 484 52.54 -5.01 -10.59
CA ASN A 484 52.95 -3.64 -10.94
C ASN A 484 51.89 -2.97 -11.86
N VAL A 485 51.89 -1.67 -12.15
CA VAL A 485 52.87 -0.88 -12.96
C VAL A 485 52.79 0.62 -12.59
N HIS A 486 53.85 1.37 -12.91
CA HIS A 486 54.06 2.80 -12.60
C HIS A 486 54.50 3.56 -13.89
N LEU A 487 54.56 4.91 -13.84
CA LEU A 487 54.92 5.86 -14.92
C LEU A 487 53.76 6.17 -15.91
N ASP A 488 53.71 7.31 -16.62
CA ASP A 488 54.71 8.38 -16.77
C ASP A 488 54.11 9.82 -16.78
N ARG A 489 54.89 10.80 -17.24
CA ARG A 489 54.86 12.23 -16.91
C ARG A 489 54.68 13.11 -18.16
N SER A 490 54.04 14.28 -17.98
CA SER A 490 54.45 15.61 -18.49
C SER A 490 53.47 16.45 -19.36
N LYS A 491 53.56 17.77 -19.11
CA LYS A 491 53.46 18.93 -20.03
C LYS A 491 52.16 19.22 -20.82
N ASN A 492 51.49 20.28 -20.35
CA ASN A 492 51.11 21.48 -21.10
C ASN A 492 50.65 21.38 -22.57
N GLU A 493 49.41 21.80 -22.83
CA GLU A 493 49.12 22.63 -24.01
C GLU A 493 48.07 23.72 -23.69
N LYS A 494 48.24 24.91 -24.26
CA LYS A 494 47.24 25.99 -24.28
C LYS A 494 46.79 26.22 -25.72
N VAL A 495 45.52 25.94 -26.04
CA VAL A 495 44.96 26.28 -27.35
C VAL A 495 43.77 27.22 -27.20
N SER A 496 44.00 28.49 -27.49
CA SER A 496 42.93 29.48 -27.70
C SER A 496 42.62 29.60 -29.20
N ARG A 497 41.36 29.39 -29.61
CA ARG A 497 40.86 29.83 -30.92
C ARG A 497 39.53 30.55 -30.80
N LYS A 498 39.32 31.53 -31.68
CA LYS A 498 38.17 32.45 -31.71
C LYS A 498 37.20 32.13 -32.85
N SER A 499 35.94 32.49 -32.62
CA SER A 499 34.97 33.08 -33.58
C SER A 499 34.75 32.46 -34.97
N THR A 500 33.59 31.81 -35.14
CA THR A 500 32.66 31.87 -36.30
C THR A 500 31.37 31.09 -35.93
N SER A 501 30.16 31.33 -36.44
CA SER A 501 29.50 32.57 -36.92
C SER A 501 28.03 32.26 -37.25
N GLN A 502 27.11 33.19 -36.94
CA GLN A 502 25.77 33.38 -37.55
C GLN A 502 25.02 32.17 -38.14
N THR A 503 24.03 31.63 -37.42
CA THR A 503 22.61 31.46 -37.85
C THR A 503 21.82 30.74 -36.74
N GLY A 504 20.51 30.94 -36.54
CA GLY A 504 19.64 31.92 -37.19
C GLY A 504 18.22 31.40 -37.41
N ASN A 505 17.39 31.29 -36.37
CA ASN A 505 15.94 31.11 -36.58
C ASN A 505 15.09 31.74 -35.46
N LYS A 506 13.86 32.16 -35.79
CA LYS A 506 13.01 33.01 -34.95
C LYS A 506 11.61 32.42 -34.77
N SER A 507 11.16 32.25 -33.53
CA SER A 507 9.74 32.42 -33.16
C SER A 507 9.54 32.44 -31.64
N SER A 508 9.41 33.63 -31.04
CA SER A 508 8.82 33.79 -29.72
C SER A 508 7.60 34.69 -29.82
N LYS A 509 6.47 34.22 -29.29
CA LYS A 509 5.20 34.95 -29.17
C LYS A 509 4.48 34.51 -27.90
N ARG A 510 4.67 35.27 -26.82
CA ARG A 510 3.69 35.36 -25.73
C ARG A 510 3.45 36.85 -25.48
N LYS A 511 2.19 37.27 -25.49
CA LYS A 511 1.85 38.67 -25.18
C LYS A 511 2.01 38.89 -23.68
N GLN A 512 2.74 39.93 -23.32
CA GLN A 512 2.55 40.64 -22.06
C GLN A 512 1.28 41.49 -22.19
N VAL A 513 0.50 41.57 -21.11
CA VAL A 513 -0.60 42.53 -20.94
C VAL A 513 -0.50 42.99 -19.49
N ASP A 514 -0.14 44.25 -19.29
CA ASP A 514 -0.15 44.87 -17.97
C ASP A 514 -1.60 45.26 -17.60
N LEU A 515 -1.93 45.15 -16.31
CA LEU A 515 -3.03 45.88 -15.68
C LEU A 515 -2.62 46.23 -14.24
N ASP A 516 -1.92 47.35 -14.08
CA ASP A 516 -2.04 48.13 -12.85
C ASP A 516 -3.49 48.67 -12.77
N GLY A 517 -4.13 48.61 -11.60
CA GLY A 517 -5.53 48.99 -11.46
C GLY A 517 -6.03 48.88 -10.02
N GLU A 518 -6.16 50.03 -9.37
CA GLU A 518 -6.38 50.23 -7.94
C GLU A 518 -7.59 49.54 -7.30
N ASN A 519 -7.46 49.38 -5.98
CA ASN A 519 -8.50 49.29 -4.94
C ASN A 519 -9.89 49.85 -5.31
N ILE A 520 -10.98 49.22 -4.83
CA ILE A 520 -11.94 49.83 -3.86
C ILE A 520 -13.09 48.85 -3.47
N LEU A 521 -13.50 48.95 -2.20
CA LEU A 521 -14.69 48.46 -1.47
C LEU A 521 -15.51 47.24 -1.95
N CYS A 522 -15.87 46.42 -0.95
CA CYS A 522 -17.08 45.59 -0.97
C CYS A 522 -18.35 46.45 -0.89
N ASP A 523 -19.45 45.98 -1.49
CA ASP A 523 -20.75 45.94 -0.79
C ASP A 523 -21.65 44.80 -1.34
N ASN A 524 -22.81 44.61 -0.72
CA ASN A 524 -23.71 43.47 -0.86
C ASN A 524 -24.77 43.64 -1.97
N ARG A 525 -25.46 42.50 -2.19
CA ARG A 525 -26.93 42.38 -2.42
C ARG A 525 -27.42 42.26 -3.88
N ASN A 526 -28.51 41.50 -4.01
CA ASN A 526 -29.51 41.42 -5.10
C ASN A 526 -29.38 40.30 -6.16
N GLU A 527 -30.22 39.27 -5.96
CA GLU A 527 -30.85 38.38 -6.97
C GLU A 527 -31.97 39.11 -7.78
N PRO A 528 -32.73 38.48 -8.73
CA PRO A 528 -32.62 37.13 -9.32
C PRO A 528 -32.32 37.19 -10.85
N PRO A 529 -33.21 37.04 -11.89
CA PRO A 529 -34.64 36.67 -11.98
C PRO A 529 -34.90 35.21 -12.46
N GLN A 530 -36.12 34.88 -12.92
CA GLN A 530 -36.55 33.54 -13.39
C GLN A 530 -36.98 33.51 -14.87
N HIS A 531 -36.94 32.34 -15.54
CA HIS A 531 -37.49 32.13 -16.89
C HIS A 531 -38.47 30.93 -17.04
N LYS A 532 -39.74 31.21 -16.73
CA LYS A 532 -41.00 30.75 -17.39
C LYS A 532 -41.09 29.34 -18.06
N ASN A 533 -41.67 28.40 -17.32
CA ASN A 533 -42.84 27.54 -17.65
C ASN A 533 -43.17 27.14 -19.11
N ALA A 534 -43.33 25.82 -19.33
CA ALA A 534 -44.23 25.19 -20.32
C ALA A 534 -44.92 23.94 -19.71
N LYS A 535 -46.01 23.41 -20.31
CA LYS A 535 -46.98 22.50 -19.63
C LYS A 535 -47.04 21.03 -20.13
N ILE A 536 -47.45 20.16 -19.21
CA ILE A 536 -47.92 18.75 -19.31
C ILE A 536 -49.38 18.66 -19.86
N PRO A 537 -50.09 17.49 -20.03
CA PRO A 537 -49.73 16.05 -19.86
C PRO A 537 -50.29 15.02 -20.91
N LYS A 538 -49.85 13.76 -20.77
CA LYS A 538 -50.55 12.44 -20.95
C LYS A 538 -51.46 12.14 -22.19
N LYS A 539 -51.21 10.97 -22.79
CA LYS A 539 -52.25 9.98 -23.19
C LYS A 539 -51.83 8.56 -22.76
N SER A 540 -52.81 7.68 -22.57
CA SER A 540 -52.69 6.24 -22.30
C SER A 540 -53.08 5.43 -23.55
N ASN A 541 -52.74 4.12 -23.60
CA ASN A 541 -53.76 3.05 -23.54
C ASN A 541 -53.24 1.59 -23.65
N ASP A 542 -54.03 0.70 -23.05
CA ASP A 542 -54.34 -0.70 -23.41
C ASP A 542 -53.33 -1.85 -23.24
N SER A 543 -53.92 -3.06 -23.15
CA SER A 543 -53.39 -4.19 -22.37
C SER A 543 -53.97 -5.56 -22.75
N GLN A 544 -53.14 -6.61 -22.66
CA GLN A 544 -53.48 -8.03 -22.42
C GLN A 544 -54.30 -8.86 -23.46
N ASN A 545 -53.99 -10.17 -23.46
CA ASN A 545 -54.82 -11.34 -23.84
C ASN A 545 -55.16 -11.67 -25.32
N ARG A 546 -54.51 -12.72 -25.85
CA ARG A 546 -55.06 -13.97 -26.49
C ARG A 546 -53.90 -14.74 -27.14
N LEU A 547 -53.55 -16.00 -26.79
CA LEU A 547 -54.25 -17.31 -26.83
C LEU A 547 -54.12 -18.10 -28.16
N TYR A 548 -53.36 -19.21 -28.08
CA TYR A 548 -53.54 -20.52 -28.76
C TYR A 548 -53.22 -20.78 -30.25
N GLY A 549 -52.43 -21.85 -30.48
CA GLY A 549 -52.42 -22.70 -31.70
C GLY A 549 -51.04 -23.20 -32.14
N LYS A 550 -50.83 -24.43 -32.66
CA LYS A 550 -51.62 -25.68 -32.61
C LYS A 550 -50.71 -26.92 -32.92
N LEU A 551 -51.18 -28.12 -32.57
CA LEU A 551 -50.52 -29.46 -32.60
C LEU A 551 -49.95 -29.97 -33.95
N ALA A 552 -48.92 -30.84 -33.87
CA ALA A 552 -48.71 -32.03 -34.73
C ALA A 552 -47.86 -33.13 -34.02
N LYS A 553 -47.77 -34.37 -34.55
CA LYS A 553 -47.18 -35.58 -33.91
C LYS A 553 -46.29 -36.40 -34.87
N VAL A 554 -45.44 -37.29 -34.30
CA VAL A 554 -45.02 -38.68 -34.72
C VAL A 554 -43.63 -38.96 -34.07
N ALA A 555 -43.38 -39.92 -33.15
CA ALA A 555 -43.49 -41.40 -33.13
C ALA A 555 -42.38 -42.13 -33.94
N LYS A 556 -41.72 -43.23 -33.52
CA LYS A 556 -41.76 -44.08 -32.29
C LYS A 556 -40.51 -45.02 -32.21
N SER A 557 -40.31 -45.73 -31.08
CA SER A 557 -39.49 -46.98 -30.90
C SER A 557 -37.95 -46.85 -30.81
N ASN A 558 -37.15 -47.76 -30.19
CA ASN A 558 -37.38 -48.75 -29.10
C ASN A 558 -36.06 -49.37 -28.56
N LYS A 559 -35.91 -49.52 -27.23
CA LYS A 559 -34.93 -50.41 -26.52
C LYS A 559 -33.43 -50.13 -26.84
N CYS A 560 -32.41 -50.73 -26.21
CA CYS A 560 -32.07 -51.08 -24.82
C CYS A 560 -30.52 -51.25 -24.78
N THR A 561 -29.75 -51.16 -23.69
CA THR A 561 -30.02 -51.00 -22.23
C THR A 561 -28.93 -50.04 -21.66
N ALA A 562 -28.47 -49.97 -20.40
CA ALA A 562 -28.64 -50.74 -19.16
C ALA A 562 -28.90 -49.86 -17.92
N LYS A 563 -27.92 -49.66 -17.03
CA LYS A 563 -28.04 -48.94 -15.75
C LYS A 563 -26.71 -48.32 -15.34
N ASP A 564 -26.73 -47.03 -15.00
CA ASP A 564 -26.36 -46.59 -13.65
C ASP A 564 -27.07 -45.25 -13.35
N LYS A 565 -27.60 -45.10 -12.12
CA LYS A 565 -28.42 -43.94 -11.75
C LYS A 565 -27.56 -42.85 -11.13
N LEU A 566 -27.02 -41.95 -11.95
CA LEU A 566 -26.49 -40.66 -11.49
C LEU A 566 -27.57 -39.89 -10.72
N ILE A 567 -27.18 -39.27 -9.61
CA ILE A 567 -28.11 -38.53 -8.74
C ILE A 567 -28.50 -37.21 -9.43
N SER A 568 -29.77 -36.81 -9.28
CA SER A 568 -30.25 -35.53 -9.84
C SER A 568 -29.40 -34.36 -9.31
N GLY A 569 -28.74 -33.65 -10.22
CA GLY A 569 -27.79 -32.57 -9.91
C GLY A 569 -26.31 -32.93 -10.08
N GLN A 570 -25.92 -34.21 -10.08
CA GLN A 570 -24.52 -34.64 -10.18
C GLN A 570 -23.84 -34.19 -11.49
N ALA A 571 -24.60 -34.14 -12.59
CA ALA A 571 -24.13 -33.60 -13.86
C ALA A 571 -23.81 -32.09 -13.80
N LYS A 572 -24.56 -31.30 -13.01
CA LYS A 572 -24.26 -29.87 -12.80
C LYS A 572 -22.98 -29.67 -11.99
N LEU A 573 -22.77 -30.47 -10.94
CA LEU A 573 -21.52 -30.47 -10.17
C LEU A 573 -20.31 -30.81 -11.05
N THR A 574 -20.42 -31.84 -11.89
CA THR A 574 -19.32 -32.26 -12.79
C THR A 574 -19.00 -31.22 -13.87
N GLN A 575 -19.97 -30.37 -14.23
CA GLN A 575 -19.77 -29.25 -15.17
C GLN A 575 -19.21 -27.99 -14.47
N PHE A 576 -19.42 -27.83 -13.17
CA PHE A 576 -18.96 -26.66 -12.40
C PHE A 576 -17.43 -26.66 -12.15
N PHE A 577 -16.83 -27.84 -11.96
CA PHE A 577 -15.39 -28.01 -11.72
C PHE A 577 -14.56 -28.26 -13.00
N ARG A 578 -14.96 -27.69 -14.14
CA ARG A 578 -14.29 -27.91 -15.45
C ARG A 578 -13.92 -26.60 -16.16
N LEU A 579 -13.41 -25.64 -15.39
CA LEU A 579 -12.77 -24.39 -15.83
C LEU A 579 -11.43 -24.23 -15.10
#